data_AF-A0A7J2YT79-F1
#
_entry.id   AF-A0A7J2YT79-F1
#
_cell.length_a   1.000
_cell.length_b   1.000
_cell.length_c   1.000
_cell.angle_alpha   90.00
_cell.angle_beta   90.00
_cell.angle_gamma   90.00
#
_symmetry.space_group_name_H-M   'P 1'
#
loop_
_entity.id
_entity.type
_entity.pdbx_description
1 polymer ?
#
loop_
_entity_poly.entity_id
_entity_poly.type
_entity_poly.pdbx_seq_one_letter_code
_entity_poly.pdbx_strand_id
1 'polypeptide(L)'
;MLSEEQNEEGGVAVSGRLWMLLLAGISLVFVGIAVIVVASILLGGSGSVGGVILIGPIPIIFGSGPDALWLVLVGVIVSIISIVLFLVLNRRAGRN
;
A
#
# COMPACT_ATOMS: atom_id res chain seq x y z
N MET A 1 -22.53 17.40 -44.28
CA MET A 1 -21.22 17.98 -43.95
C MET A 1 -21.37 18.63 -42.60
N LEU A 2 -20.62 18.10 -41.62
CA LEU A 2 -20.29 18.66 -40.31
C LEU A 2 -21.51 18.84 -39.39
N SER A 3 -21.63 18.11 -38.28
CA SER A 3 -20.59 18.09 -37.26
C SER A 3 -20.55 16.74 -36.57
N GLU A 4 -19.39 16.12 -36.73
CA GLU A 4 -18.89 15.01 -35.92
C GLU A 4 -18.85 15.40 -34.43
N GLU A 5 -19.17 14.41 -33.61
CA GLU A 5 -18.49 14.06 -32.36
C GLU A 5 -17.92 15.22 -31.52
N GLN A 6 -18.73 15.66 -30.55
CA GLN A 6 -18.22 16.29 -29.32
C GLN A 6 -18.40 15.26 -28.19
N ASN A 7 -17.57 14.21 -28.23
CA ASN A 7 -17.31 13.34 -27.10
C ASN A 7 -15.96 13.77 -26.52
N GLU A 8 -15.96 14.79 -25.65
CA GLU A 8 -14.74 15.29 -25.02
C GLU A 8 -14.74 14.95 -23.52
N GLU A 9 -14.00 13.88 -23.26
CA GLU A 9 -13.42 13.35 -22.03
C GLU A 9 -13.36 14.31 -20.81
N GLY A 10 -14.22 14.04 -19.82
CA GLY A 10 -14.15 14.65 -18.49
C GLY A 10 -13.01 14.07 -17.65
N GLY A 11 -11.77 14.45 -17.96
CA GLY A 11 -10.61 14.18 -17.09
C GLY A 11 -10.59 15.14 -15.90
N VAL A 12 -10.67 14.62 -14.66
CA VAL A 12 -10.56 15.44 -13.44
C VAL A 12 -9.14 15.98 -13.33
N ALA A 13 -8.95 17.28 -13.57
CA ALA A 13 -7.67 17.96 -13.37
C ALA A 13 -7.31 17.93 -11.87
N VAL A 14 -6.36 17.07 -11.51
CA VAL A 14 -5.82 17.02 -10.14
C VAL A 14 -5.08 18.33 -9.88
N SER A 15 -5.67 19.21 -9.06
CA SER A 15 -5.08 20.51 -8.77
C SER A 15 -3.67 20.35 -8.21
N GLY A 16 -2.71 21.21 -8.62
CA GLY A 16 -1.32 21.14 -8.15
C GLY A 16 -1.18 21.17 -6.62
N ARG A 17 -2.18 21.71 -5.92
CA ARG A 17 -2.28 21.68 -4.46
C ARG A 17 -2.47 20.28 -3.89
N LEU A 18 -3.32 19.45 -4.52
CA LEU A 18 -3.50 18.05 -4.12
C LEU A 18 -2.22 17.24 -4.33
N TRP A 19 -1.50 17.52 -5.43
CA TRP A 19 -0.22 16.89 -5.71
C TRP A 19 0.82 17.23 -4.63
N MET A 20 0.87 18.49 -4.21
CA MET A 20 1.75 18.94 -3.13
C MET A 20 1.40 18.30 -1.77
N LEU A 21 0.11 18.15 -1.46
CA LEU A 21 -0.35 17.47 -0.24
C LEU A 21 -0.03 15.97 -0.26
N LEU A 22 -0.19 15.30 -1.40
CA LEU A 22 0.18 13.89 -1.58
C LEU A 22 1.67 13.69 -1.30
N LEU A 23 2.51 14.52 -1.91
CA LEU A 23 3.96 14.42 -1.76
C LEU A 23 4.40 14.74 -0.33
N ALA A 24 3.79 15.76 0.30
CA ALA A 24 4.04 16.08 1.70
C ALA A 24 3.63 14.94 2.63
N GLY A 25 2.47 14.31 2.39
CA GLY A 25 1.99 13.17 3.15
C GLY A 25 2.91 11.95 3.02
N ILE A 26 3.30 11.60 1.79
CA ILE A 26 4.27 10.52 1.54
C ILE A 26 5.58 10.81 2.28
N SER A 27 6.13 12.02 2.14
CA SER A 27 7.35 12.43 2.84
C SER A 27 7.20 12.30 4.36
N LEU A 28 6.06 12.71 4.93
CA LEU A 28 5.81 12.64 6.37
C LEU A 28 5.79 11.20 6.88
N VAL A 29 5.21 10.26 6.12
CA VAL A 29 5.24 8.82 6.45
C VAL A 29 6.68 8.30 6.52
N PHE A 30 7.53 8.63 5.55
CA PHE A 30 8.94 8.22 5.57
C PHE A 30 9.69 8.80 6.76
N VAL A 31 9.48 10.09 7.07
CA VAL A 31 10.10 10.73 8.24
C VAL A 31 9.64 10.05 9.53
N GLY A 32 8.35 9.77 9.68
CA GLY A 32 7.82 9.06 10.84
C GLY A 32 8.44 7.67 11.03
N ILE A 33 8.53 6.88 9.95
CA ILE A 33 9.17 5.57 9.98
C ILE A 33 10.65 5.70 10.39
N ALA A 34 11.39 6.64 9.80
CA ALA A 34 12.80 6.85 10.12
C ALA A 34 13.01 7.20 11.61
N VAL A 35 12.17 8.09 12.16
CA VAL A 35 12.24 8.45 13.59
C VAL A 35 11.98 7.25 14.48
N ILE A 36 10.96 6.42 14.17
CA ILE A 36 10.66 5.21 14.94
C ILE A 36 11.84 4.24 14.89
N VAL A 37 12.41 3.98 13.70
CA VAL A 37 13.55 3.07 13.53
C VAL A 37 14.76 3.55 14.33
N VAL A 38 15.10 4.83 14.24
CA VAL A 38 16.22 5.42 14.99
C VAL A 38 15.97 5.31 16.49
N ALA A 39 14.77 5.65 16.96
CA ALA A 39 14.40 5.51 18.37
C ALA A 39 14.51 4.06 18.86
N SER A 40 14.02 3.09 18.09
CA SER A 40 14.10 1.66 18.44
C SER A 40 15.54 1.18 18.58
N ILE A 41 16.45 1.63 17.71
CA ILE A 41 17.88 1.29 17.78
C ILE A 41 18.53 1.93 19.00
N LEU A 42 18.26 3.22 19.26
CA LEU A 42 18.89 3.96 20.36
C LEU A 42 18.40 3.53 21.75
N LEU A 43 17.12 3.18 21.88
CA LEU A 43 16.53 2.74 23.16
C LEU A 43 16.76 1.25 23.45
N GLY A 44 17.39 0.50 22.54
CA GLY A 44 17.80 -0.89 22.78
C GLY A 44 16.66 -1.88 23.01
N GLY A 45 15.43 -1.53 22.59
CA GLY A 45 14.28 -2.41 22.73
C GLY A 45 14.41 -3.66 21.85
N SER A 46 13.85 -4.79 22.30
CA SER A 46 13.72 -6.00 21.50
C SER A 46 12.69 -5.79 20.39
N GLY A 47 13.08 -5.05 19.35
CA GLY A 47 12.24 -4.75 18.21
C GLY A 47 11.85 -6.00 17.44
N SER A 48 10.58 -6.10 17.08
CA SER A 48 10.06 -7.13 16.18
C SER A 48 9.91 -6.55 14.78
N VAL A 49 10.32 -7.30 13.75
CA VAL A 49 10.24 -6.90 12.34
C VAL A 49 9.44 -7.94 11.58
N GLY A 50 8.53 -7.49 10.73
CA GLY A 50 7.71 -8.38 9.91
C GLY A 50 7.21 -7.68 8.66
N GLY A 51 6.84 -8.48 7.67
CA GLY A 51 6.41 -7.99 6.37
C GLY A 51 5.68 -9.04 5.56
N VAL A 52 5.08 -8.57 4.47
CA VAL A 52 4.38 -9.39 3.49
C VAL A 52 4.91 -9.04 2.11
N ILE A 53 5.41 -10.05 1.38
CA ILE A 53 5.77 -9.93 -0.03
C ILE A 53 4.67 -10.62 -0.84
N LEU A 54 4.05 -9.89 -1.75
CA LEU A 54 3.02 -10.43 -2.63
C LEU A 54 3.68 -10.83 -3.96
N ILE A 55 3.87 -12.14 -4.20
CA ILE A 55 4.39 -12.68 -5.48
C ILE A 55 3.21 -13.22 -6.27
N GLY A 56 2.66 -12.41 -7.17
CA GLY A 56 1.37 -12.71 -7.79
C GLY A 56 0.28 -12.85 -6.71
N PRO A 57 -0.67 -13.79 -6.86
CA PRO A 57 -1.71 -14.01 -5.84
C PRO A 57 -1.21 -14.75 -4.58
N ILE A 58 0.09 -15.08 -4.49
CA ILE A 58 0.65 -15.86 -3.38
C ILE A 58 1.35 -14.91 -2.40
N PRO A 59 0.77 -14.64 -1.22
CA PRO A 59 1.39 -13.83 -0.18
C PRO A 59 2.44 -14.63 0.60
N ILE A 60 3.62 -14.02 0.81
CA ILE A 60 4.71 -14.56 1.64
C ILE A 60 4.84 -13.66 2.87
N ILE A 61 4.49 -14.19 4.03
CA ILE A 61 4.52 -13.47 5.30
C ILE A 61 5.76 -13.89 6.08
N PHE A 62 6.50 -12.93 6.61
CA PHE A 62 7.66 -13.18 7.47
C PHE A 62 7.62 -12.28 8.69
N GLY A 63 8.15 -12.78 9.80
CA GLY A 63 8.22 -12.08 11.07
C GLY A 63 9.39 -12.61 11.89
N SER A 64 10.07 -11.70 12.59
CA SER A 64 11.22 -11.99 13.46
C SER A 64 11.15 -11.10 14.70
N GLY A 65 11.57 -11.64 15.84
CA GLY A 65 11.52 -10.96 17.14
C GLY A 65 10.43 -11.50 18.08
N PRO A 66 10.37 -10.99 19.32
CA PRO A 66 9.46 -11.49 20.36
C PRO A 66 7.97 -11.44 19.98
N ASP A 67 7.58 -10.43 19.20
CA ASP A 67 6.21 -10.20 18.75
C ASP A 67 5.98 -10.66 17.31
N ALA A 68 6.86 -11.52 16.78
CA ALA A 68 6.72 -12.05 15.42
C ALA A 68 5.35 -12.68 15.18
N LEU A 69 4.75 -13.33 16.18
CA LEU A 69 3.42 -13.93 16.07
C LEU A 69 2.34 -12.87 15.80
N TRP A 70 2.41 -11.71 16.46
CA TRP A 70 1.49 -10.59 16.21
C TRP A 70 1.68 -10.01 14.81
N LEU A 71 2.93 -9.84 14.39
CA LEU A 71 3.25 -9.32 13.06
C LEU A 71 2.78 -10.27 11.95
N VAL A 72 2.94 -11.57 12.15
CA VAL A 72 2.44 -12.60 11.23
C VAL A 72 0.92 -12.58 11.17
N LEU A 73 0.22 -12.46 12.32
CA LEU A 73 -1.24 -12.40 12.36
C LEU A 73 -1.78 -11.21 11.56
N VAL A 74 -1.19 -10.02 11.75
CA VAL A 74 -1.52 -8.83 10.96
C VAL A 74 -1.22 -9.07 9.47
N GLY A 75 -0.06 -9.67 9.17
CA GLY A 75 0.33 -10.02 7.80
C GLY A 75 -0.64 -10.97 7.11
N VAL A 76 -1.17 -11.97 7.82
CA VAL A 76 -2.21 -12.88 7.31
C VAL A 76 -3.50 -12.11 6.98
N ILE A 77 -3.95 -11.23 7.87
CA ILE A 77 -5.16 -10.43 7.63
C ILE A 77 -4.99 -9.56 6.38
N VAL A 78 -3.87 -8.83 6.29
CA VAL A 78 -3.54 -7.99 5.12
C VAL A 78 -3.47 -8.83 3.85
N SER A 79 -2.89 -10.02 3.93
CA SER A 79 -2.78 -10.95 2.80
C SER A 79 -4.13 -11.43 2.29
N ILE A 80 -5.05 -11.80 3.20
CA ILE A 80 -6.41 -12.20 2.83
C ILE A 80 -7.14 -11.04 2.14
N ILE A 81 -7.06 -9.83 2.70
CA ILE A 81 -7.65 -8.63 2.09
C ILE A 81 -7.07 -8.40 0.69
N SER A 82 -5.76 -8.53 0.53
CA SER A 82 -5.07 -8.36 -0.75
C SER A 82 -5.52 -9.41 -1.78
N ILE A 83 -5.60 -10.69 -1.39
CA ILE A 83 -6.08 -11.77 -2.27
C ILE A 83 -7.54 -11.52 -2.68
N VAL A 84 -8.41 -11.14 -1.75
CA VAL A 84 -9.81 -10.84 -2.04
C VAL A 84 -9.91 -9.69 -3.04
N LEU A 85 -9.17 -8.60 -2.79
CA LEU A 85 -9.13 -7.44 -3.68
C LEU A 85 -8.59 -7.82 -5.07
N PHE A 86 -7.51 -8.60 -5.12
CA PHE A 86 -6.94 -9.12 -6.36
C PHE A 86 -7.94 -9.96 -7.15
N LEU A 87 -8.64 -10.89 -6.50
CA LEU A 87 -9.66 -11.73 -7.14
C LEU A 87 -10.85 -10.90 -7.65
N VAL A 88 -11.30 -9.91 -6.89
CA VAL A 88 -12.40 -9.02 -7.30
C VAL A 88 -12.00 -8.17 -8.50
N LEU A 89 -10.80 -7.61 -8.50
CA LEU A 89 -10.27 -6.81 -9.61
C LEU A 89 -10.01 -7.68 -10.86
N ASN A 90 -9.40 -8.85 -10.70
CA ASN A 90 -9.08 -9.75 -11.81
C ASN A 90 -10.34 -10.34 -12.47
N ARG A 91 -11.42 -10.54 -11.69
CA ARG A 91 -12.73 -10.94 -12.24
C ARG A 91 -13.35 -9.90 -13.18
N ARG A 92 -12.97 -8.62 -13.09
CA ARG A 92 -13.39 -7.59 -14.06
C ARG A 92 -12.54 -7.57 -15.33
N ALA A 93 -11.29 -8.03 -15.25
CA ALA A 93 -10.38 -8.04 -16.40
C ALA A 93 -10.66 -9.20 -17.40
N GLY A 94 -11.21 -10.32 -16.93
CA GLY A 94 -11.53 -11.49 -17.77
C GLY A 94 -12.94 -11.52 -18.38
N ARG A 95 -13.68 -10.41 -18.37
CA ARG A 95 -15.05 -10.29 -18.94
C ARG A 95 -15.12 -9.33 -20.13
N ASN A 96 -14.04 -9.24 -20.91
CA ASN A 96 -13.99 -8.47 -22.16
C ASN A 96 -13.99 -9.43 -23.34
#